data_AF-A0A7C3W278-F1
#
_entry.id   AF-A0A7C3W278-F1
#
_cell.length_a   1.000
_cell.length_b   1.000
_cell.length_c   1.000
_cell.angle_alpha   90.00
_cell.angle_beta   90.00
_cell.angle_gamma   90.00
#
_symmetry.space_group_name_H-M   'P 1'
#
loop_
_entity.id
_entity.type
_entity.pdbx_description
1 polymer ?
#
loop_
_entity_poly.entity_id
_entity_poly.type
_entity_poly.pdbx_seq_one_letter_code
_entity_poly.pdbx_strand_id
1 'polypeptide(L)'
;MTPEDAIRKIAALCRSGRQVNEEGRTGYRIGKVFIDTGGLQRGVTSCPHCGALMGMGRIVVRHDDGRNVSFNPRLFHYVEAGHPITSRDVNGKLLVAIMSDA
;
A
#
# COMPACT_ATOMS: atom_id res chain seq x y z
N MET A 1 -11.98 -9.48 4.63
CA MET A 1 -11.20 -8.40 4.03
C MET A 1 -10.73 -8.87 2.66
N THR A 2 -11.01 -8.10 1.61
CA THR A 2 -10.44 -8.32 0.27
C THR A 2 -9.09 -7.60 0.11
N PRO A 3 -8.28 -7.89 -0.92
CA PRO A 3 -7.11 -7.09 -1.24
C PRO A 3 -7.43 -5.60 -1.43
N GLU A 4 -8.58 -5.29 -2.04
CA GLU A 4 -9.09 -3.94 -2.23
C GLU A 4 -9.36 -3.27 -0.88
N ASP A 5 -10.02 -3.95 0.06
CA ASP A 5 -10.27 -3.44 1.41
C ASP A 5 -8.96 -3.12 2.14
N ALA A 6 -7.98 -4.02 2.04
CA ALA A 6 -6.66 -3.84 2.65
C ALA A 6 -5.95 -2.60 2.07
N ILE A 7 -5.99 -2.42 0.75
CA ILE A 7 -5.42 -1.26 0.06
C ILE A 7 -6.16 0.03 0.45
N ARG A 8 -7.51 0.01 0.59
CA ARG A 8 -8.29 1.17 1.09
C ARG A 8 -7.86 1.54 2.51
N LYS A 9 -7.70 0.56 3.40
CA LYS A 9 -7.25 0.77 4.79
C LYS A 9 -5.86 1.42 4.81
N ILE A 10 -4.93 0.92 4.01
CA ILE A 10 -3.58 1.52 3.85
C ILE A 10 -3.66 2.94 3.30
N ALA A 11 -4.44 3.17 2.24
CA ALA A 11 -4.59 4.50 1.64
C ALA A 11 -5.18 5.52 2.63
N ALA A 12 -6.15 5.10 3.45
CA ALA A 12 -6.71 5.93 4.51
C ALA A 12 -5.63 6.29 5.56
N LEU A 13 -4.87 5.30 6.04
CA LEU A 13 -3.77 5.54 6.97
C LEU A 13 -2.72 6.51 6.41
N CYS A 14 -2.35 6.39 5.13
CA CYS A 14 -1.40 7.30 4.51
C CYS A 14 -1.92 8.75 4.39
N ARG A 15 -3.25 8.97 4.42
CA ARG A 15 -3.86 10.31 4.32
C ARG A 15 -4.09 10.97 5.67
N SER A 16 -4.48 10.19 6.68
CA SER A 16 -4.95 10.73 7.97
C SER A 16 -4.19 10.20 9.18
N GLY A 17 -3.31 9.21 9.00
CA GLY A 17 -2.53 8.61 10.06
C GLY A 17 -1.39 9.52 10.51
N ARG A 18 -0.95 9.35 11.77
CA ARG A 18 0.27 9.96 12.25
C ARG A 18 1.47 9.20 11.68
N GLN A 19 2.33 9.92 10.96
CA GLN A 19 3.58 9.37 10.47
C GLN A 19 4.54 9.08 11.62
N VAL A 20 5.26 7.97 11.55
CA VAL A 20 6.26 7.53 12.52
C VAL A 20 7.58 7.22 11.82
N ASN A 21 8.67 7.27 12.58
CA ASN A 21 9.99 6.85 12.13
C ASN A 21 10.46 5.64 12.93
N GLU A 22 10.71 4.51 12.27
CA GLU A 22 11.17 3.26 12.88
C GLU A 22 12.39 2.74 12.11
N GLU A 23 13.50 2.48 12.82
CA GLU A 23 14.76 1.98 12.22
C GLU A 23 15.27 2.81 11.03
N GLY A 24 15.08 4.13 11.05
CA GLY A 24 15.45 5.02 9.94
C GLY A 24 14.50 4.98 8.73
N ARG A 25 13.33 4.33 8.86
CA ARG A 25 12.28 4.31 7.83
C ARG A 25 11.12 5.19 8.24
N THR A 26 10.54 5.89 7.27
CA THR A 26 9.39 6.77 7.49
C THR A 26 8.12 6.12 6.96
N GLY A 27 7.11 6.01 7.81
CA GLY A 27 5.90 5.28 7.48
C GLY A 27 4.76 5.48 8.47
N TYR A 28 3.84 4.52 8.49
CA TYR A 28 2.67 4.52 9.35
C TYR A 28 2.58 3.20 10.11
N ARG A 29 2.14 3.26 11.37
CA ARG A 29 1.98 2.07 12.22
C ARG A 29 0.51 1.86 12.56
N ILE A 30 0.07 0.60 12.47
CA ILE A 30 -1.23 0.15 12.96
C ILE A 30 -1.06 -1.24 13.57
N GLY A 31 -1.27 -1.35 14.88
CA GLY A 31 -1.04 -2.59 15.62
C GLY A 31 0.38 -3.13 15.38
N LYS A 32 0.46 -4.37 14.89
CA LYS A 32 1.72 -5.07 14.56
C LYS A 32 2.20 -4.85 13.12
N VAL A 33 1.56 -3.95 12.38
CA VAL A 33 1.86 -3.67 10.98
C VAL A 33 2.46 -2.29 10.80
N PHE A 34 3.60 -2.26 10.12
CA PHE A 34 4.29 -1.05 9.68
C PHE A 34 4.19 -0.90 8.16
N ILE A 35 3.71 0.25 7.71
CA ILE A 35 3.55 0.63 6.31
C ILE A 35 4.68 1.60 5.97
N ASP A 36 5.73 1.10 5.33
CA ASP A 36 6.87 1.87 4.88
C ASP A 36 6.53 2.64 3.59
N THR A 37 6.70 3.95 3.66
CA THR A 37 6.44 4.89 2.55
C THR A 37 7.72 5.58 2.04
N GLY A 38 8.90 5.22 2.56
CA GLY A 38 10.17 5.79 2.12
C GLY A 38 10.53 5.48 0.66
N GLY A 39 9.88 4.47 0.06
CA GLY A 39 10.04 4.11 -1.35
C GLY A 39 9.18 4.91 -2.33
N LEU A 40 8.39 5.88 -1.87
CA LEU A 40 7.58 6.74 -2.73
C LEU A 40 8.47 7.70 -3.52
N GLN A 41 8.18 7.86 -4.81
CA GLN A 41 8.94 8.72 -5.70
C GLN A 41 8.21 10.05 -5.93
N ARG A 42 8.98 11.13 -6.12
CA ARG A 42 8.45 12.42 -6.61
C ARG A 42 8.24 12.33 -8.12
N GLY A 43 7.21 11.59 -8.54
CA GLY A 43 6.89 11.37 -9.94
C GLY A 43 5.52 10.74 -10.11
N VAL A 44 4.93 10.94 -11.29
CA VAL A 44 3.63 10.39 -11.67
C VAL A 44 3.72 9.64 -12.99
N THR A 45 2.82 8.68 -13.18
CA THR A 45 2.64 7.94 -14.43
C THR A 45 1.16 7.89 -14.80
N SER A 46 0.84 7.77 -16.08
CA SER A 46 -0.55 7.69 -16.53
C SER A 46 -1.12 6.29 -16.34
N CYS A 47 -2.38 6.23 -15.91
CA CYS A 47 -3.13 4.98 -15.77
C CYS A 47 -3.36 4.35 -17.14
N PRO A 48 -3.04 3.06 -17.35
CA PRO A 48 -3.27 2.39 -18.63
C PRO A 48 -4.77 2.16 -18.93
N HIS A 49 -5.64 2.27 -17.94
CA HIS A 49 -7.09 2.03 -18.09
C HIS A 49 -7.88 3.31 -18.41
N CYS A 50 -7.53 4.44 -17.78
CA CYS A 50 -8.31 5.68 -17.87
C CYS A 50 -7.48 6.96 -18.11
N GLY A 51 -6.15 6.84 -18.20
CA GLY A 51 -5.25 7.98 -18.44
C GLY A 51 -4.97 8.88 -17.24
N ALA A 52 -5.62 8.67 -16.08
CA ALA A 52 -5.40 9.48 -14.88
C ALA A 52 -3.96 9.39 -14.34
N LEU A 53 -3.46 10.47 -13.74
CA LEU A 53 -2.11 10.49 -13.15
C LEU A 53 -2.09 9.72 -11.82
N MET A 54 -1.11 8.85 -11.67
CA MET A 54 -0.92 8.00 -10.49
C MET A 54 0.49 8.17 -9.92
N GLY A 55 0.60 8.09 -8.60
CA GLY A 55 1.91 8.12 -7.93
C GLY A 55 2.79 6.93 -8.32
N MET A 56 4.10 7.11 -8.16
CA MET A 56 5.11 6.09 -8.44
C MET A 56 5.92 5.71 -7.21
N GLY A 57 6.68 4.61 -7.34
CA GLY A 57 7.56 4.09 -6.31
C GLY A 57 7.07 2.77 -5.73
N ARG A 58 7.32 2.57 -4.44
CA ARG A 58 7.03 1.32 -3.73
C ARG A 58 6.54 1.61 -2.31
N ILE A 59 5.50 0.90 -1.92
CA ILE A 59 5.02 0.79 -0.55
C ILE A 59 5.36 -0.61 -0.06
N VAL A 60 5.85 -0.73 1.17
CA VAL A 60 6.12 -2.03 1.80
C VAL A 60 5.29 -2.12 3.07
N VAL A 61 4.46 -3.16 3.17
CA VAL A 61 3.67 -3.47 4.36
C VAL A 61 4.36 -4.61 5.09
N ARG A 62 4.74 -4.40 6.34
CA ARG A 62 5.55 -5.31 7.15
C ARG A 62 4.81 -5.64 8.43
N HIS A 63 4.75 -6.91 8.78
CA HIS A 63 4.27 -7.36 10.08
C HIS A 63 5.46 -7.69 10.99
N ASP A 64 5.30 -7.56 12.31
CA ASP A 64 6.36 -7.80 13.29
C ASP A 64 6.90 -9.25 13.28
N ASP A 65 6.15 -10.22 12.76
CA ASP A 65 6.60 -11.60 12.59
C ASP A 65 7.48 -11.84 11.34
N GLY A 66 7.84 -10.77 10.62
CA GLY A 66 8.72 -10.81 9.45
C GLY A 66 8.00 -10.96 8.11
N ARG A 67 6.70 -11.26 8.08
CA ARG A 67 5.92 -11.25 6.83
C ARG A 67 5.92 -9.85 6.24
N ASN A 68 6.12 -9.75 4.94
CA ASN A 68 6.04 -8.49 4.23
C ASN A 68 5.50 -8.65 2.82
N VAL A 69 4.85 -7.61 2.32
CA VAL A 69 4.38 -7.50 0.94
C VAL A 69 4.67 -6.10 0.44
N SER A 70 4.99 -5.96 -0.84
CA SER A 70 5.20 -4.66 -1.46
C SER A 70 4.34 -4.50 -2.70
N PHE A 71 3.96 -3.26 -2.98
CA PHE A 71 3.22 -2.92 -4.19
C PHE A 71 3.48 -1.47 -4.59
N ASN A 72 3.11 -1.14 -5.83
CA ASN A 72 3.23 0.21 -6.36
C ASN A 72 2.02 1.07 -5.92
N PRO A 73 2.21 2.34 -5.52
CA PRO A 73 1.12 3.22 -5.08
C PRO A 73 -0.01 3.42 -6.10
N ARG A 74 0.19 3.08 -7.38
CA ARG A 74 -0.89 3.02 -8.39
C ARG A 74 -2.11 2.21 -7.94
N LEU A 75 -1.93 1.24 -7.05
CA LEU A 75 -3.05 0.44 -6.57
C LEU A 75 -4.06 1.23 -5.75
N PHE A 76 -3.67 2.37 -5.16
CA PHE A 76 -4.63 3.28 -4.54
C PHE A 76 -5.65 3.79 -5.56
N HIS A 77 -5.16 4.21 -6.72
CA HIS A 77 -6.02 4.64 -7.82
C HIS A 77 -6.86 3.48 -8.36
N TYR A 78 -6.27 2.28 -8.51
CA TYR A 78 -7.02 1.13 -9.05
C TYR A 78 -8.24 0.80 -8.19
N VAL A 79 -8.07 0.80 -6.86
CA VAL A 79 -9.18 0.54 -5.95
C VAL A 79 -10.22 1.66 -5.94
N GLU A 80 -9.79 2.92 -6.08
CA GLU A 80 -10.68 4.08 -6.15
C GLU A 80 -11.51 4.10 -7.44
N ALA A 81 -10.86 3.82 -8.57
CA ALA A 81 -11.48 3.84 -9.90
C ALA A 81 -12.17 2.51 -10.29
N GLY A 82 -12.09 1.48 -9.45
CA GLY A 82 -12.66 0.16 -9.73
C GLY A 82 -11.93 -0.63 -10.84
N HIS A 83 -10.64 -0.37 -11.02
CA HIS A 83 -9.79 -1.14 -11.94
C HIS A 83 -9.42 -2.51 -11.36
N PRO A 84 -9.23 -3.54 -12.21
CA PRO A 84 -8.87 -4.87 -11.74
C PRO A 84 -7.50 -4.90 -11.08
N ILE A 85 -7.40 -5.58 -9.94
CA ILE A 85 -6.13 -5.87 -9.26
C ILE A 85 -5.82 -7.35 -9.44
N THR A 86 -4.61 -7.64 -9.92
CA THR A 86 -4.20 -9.01 -10.24
C THR A 86 -3.02 -9.46 -9.39
N SER A 87 -2.69 -10.75 -9.46
CA SER A 87 -1.48 -11.30 -8.82
C SER A 87 -0.17 -10.72 -9.36
N ARG A 88 -0.20 -10.03 -10.52
CA ARG A 88 0.96 -9.29 -11.05
C ARG A 88 1.18 -7.96 -10.34
N ASP A 89 0.14 -7.42 -9.71
CA ASP A 89 0.17 -6.13 -9.03
C ASP A 89 0.61 -6.26 -7.57
N VAL A 90 0.09 -7.29 -6.89
CA VAL A 90 0.38 -7.56 -5.49
C VAL A 90 0.03 -9.01 -5.14
N ASN A 91 0.76 -9.60 -4.18
CA ASN A 91 0.32 -10.82 -3.53
C ASN A 91 -0.87 -10.51 -2.59
N GLY A 92 -2.08 -10.50 -3.16
CA GLY A 92 -3.30 -10.14 -2.44
C GLY A 92 -3.59 -11.04 -1.22
N LYS A 93 -3.31 -12.35 -1.32
CA LYS A 93 -3.51 -13.28 -0.18
C LYS A 93 -2.61 -12.91 1.00
N LEU A 94 -1.33 -12.63 0.74
CA LEU A 94 -0.38 -12.25 1.79
C LEU A 94 -0.69 -10.86 2.35
N LEU A 95 -1.09 -9.91 1.50
CA LEU A 95 -1.51 -8.59 1.93
C LEU A 95 -2.71 -8.66 2.89
N VAL A 96 -3.74 -9.43 2.53
CA VAL A 96 -4.92 -9.64 3.38
C VAL A 96 -4.52 -10.30 4.69
N ALA A 97 -3.66 -11.32 4.67
CA ALA A 97 -3.20 -11.99 5.88
C ALA A 97 -2.48 -11.00 6.82
N ILE A 98 -1.54 -10.19 6.30
CA ILE A 98 -0.84 -9.18 7.09
C ILE A 98 -1.81 -8.13 7.65
N MET A 99 -2.69 -7.58 6.82
CA MET A 99 -3.58 -6.47 7.21
C MET A 99 -4.76 -6.90 8.09
N SER A 100 -5.06 -8.21 8.15
CA SER A 100 -6.05 -8.76 9.08
C SER A 100 -5.50 -8.85 10.52
N ASP A 101 -4.17 -8.87 10.67
CA ASP A 101 -3.48 -8.88 11.96
C ASP A 101 -3.20 -7.45 12.49
N ALA A 102 -3.68 -6.42 11.77
CA ALA A 102 -3.41 -4.99 12.00
C ALA A 102 -4.44 -4.27 12.86
#